data_AF-A0A3L7RY06-F1
#
_entry.id   AF-A0A3L7RY06-F1
#
_cell.length_a   1.000
_cell.length_b   1.000
_cell.length_c   1.000
_cell.angle_alpha   90.00
_cell.angle_beta   90.00
_cell.angle_gamma   90.00
#
_symmetry.space_group_name_H-M   'P 1'
#
loop_
_entity.id
_entity.type
_entity.pdbx_description
1 polymer ?
#
loop_
_entity_poly.entity_id
_entity_poly.type
_entity_poly.pdbx_seq_one_letter_code
_entity_poly.pdbx_strand_id
1 'polypeptide(L)'
;DAFLPREYVADLRAKIDIYRRLSRATTDSHVDDLAAELADRFGPVPDAVGRLLARARLRVAAQASGVDSIGREAGMVVIRHHDLRRMKAIKETGRGAAGRLRLVDDRTAYLPLDPSVLANPESLIAALGVVLRRETKPSNTPRPKEPQSDKPVPPPSPPPTPRQPLAARIKRSRGGS
;
A
#
# COMPACT_ATOMS: atom_id res chain seq x y z
N ASP A 1 2.54 -26.79 3.23
CA ASP A 1 1.15 -26.44 3.61
C ASP A 1 1.05 -25.17 4.46
N ALA A 2 -0.12 -24.52 4.46
CA ALA A 2 -0.41 -23.28 5.20
C ALA A 2 -1.41 -23.56 6.34
N PHE A 3 -0.95 -23.54 7.58
CA PHE A 3 -1.71 -23.91 8.78
C PHE A 3 -1.05 -23.37 10.04
N LEU A 4 -1.77 -23.40 11.17
CA LEU A 4 -1.23 -23.15 12.51
C LEU A 4 -0.78 -24.46 13.18
N PRO A 5 0.53 -24.73 13.29
CA PRO A 5 1.04 -25.93 13.93
C PRO A 5 0.65 -26.00 15.42
N ARG A 6 0.58 -27.21 15.99
CA ARG A 6 0.22 -27.41 17.41
C ARG A 6 1.35 -26.96 18.33
N GLU A 7 2.57 -27.14 17.89
CA GLU A 7 3.81 -26.75 18.55
C GLU A 7 3.99 -25.23 18.62
N TYR A 8 3.36 -24.47 17.70
CA TYR A 8 3.44 -23.01 17.71
C TYR A 8 2.29 -22.38 18.50
N VAL A 9 1.06 -22.87 18.29
CA VAL A 9 -0.12 -22.43 19.07
C VAL A 9 -0.79 -23.69 19.61
N ALA A 10 -0.61 -23.99 20.89
CA ALA A 10 -1.18 -25.22 21.48
C ALA A 10 -2.69 -25.08 21.77
N ASP A 11 -3.12 -23.90 22.20
CA ASP A 11 -4.51 -23.63 22.60
C ASP A 11 -5.46 -23.57 21.38
N LEU A 12 -6.52 -24.37 21.42
CA LEU A 12 -7.50 -24.46 20.34
C LEU A 12 -8.30 -23.17 20.18
N ARG A 13 -8.64 -22.48 21.28
CA ARG A 13 -9.41 -21.23 21.22
C ARG A 13 -8.60 -20.13 20.54
N ALA A 14 -7.32 -20.01 20.87
CA ALA A 14 -6.38 -19.12 20.21
C ALA A 14 -6.27 -19.42 18.71
N LYS A 15 -6.13 -20.70 18.30
CA LYS A 15 -6.12 -21.06 16.87
C LYS A 15 -7.39 -20.60 16.14
N ILE A 16 -8.56 -20.85 16.72
CA ILE A 16 -9.84 -20.46 16.12
C ILE A 16 -9.91 -18.94 15.97
N ASP A 17 -9.48 -18.19 16.99
CA ASP A 17 -9.47 -16.72 16.92
C ASP A 17 -8.52 -16.19 15.83
N ILE A 18 -7.30 -16.74 15.75
CA ILE A 18 -6.33 -16.37 14.71
C ILE A 18 -6.91 -16.63 13.32
N TYR A 19 -7.49 -17.82 13.07
CA TYR A 19 -8.12 -18.12 11.79
C TYR A 19 -9.30 -17.17 11.48
N ARG A 20 -10.11 -16.82 12.49
CA ARG A 20 -11.21 -15.87 12.34
C ARG A 20 -10.72 -14.45 12.03
N ARG A 21 -9.63 -14.01 12.64
CA ARG A 21 -9.02 -12.70 12.35
C ARG A 21 -8.42 -12.69 10.94
N LEU A 22 -7.74 -13.75 10.54
CA LEU A 22 -7.21 -13.91 9.18
C LEU A 22 -8.32 -13.90 8.12
N SER A 23 -9.47 -14.52 8.37
CA SER A 23 -10.58 -14.52 7.42
C SER A 23 -11.27 -13.16 7.31
N ARG A 24 -11.25 -12.36 8.39
CA ARG A 24 -11.83 -11.02 8.45
C ARG A 24 -10.88 -9.90 8.05
N ALA A 25 -9.59 -10.17 7.87
CA ALA A 25 -8.64 -9.15 7.43
C ALA A 25 -9.05 -8.58 6.07
N THR A 26 -9.06 -7.26 5.94
CA THR A 26 -9.46 -6.53 4.72
C THR A 26 -8.37 -5.56 4.23
N THR A 27 -7.30 -5.40 5.01
CA THR A 27 -6.16 -4.53 4.73
C THR A 27 -4.87 -5.25 5.08
N ASP A 28 -3.76 -4.82 4.45
CA ASP A 28 -2.44 -5.42 4.72
C ASP A 28 -2.04 -5.20 6.18
N SER A 29 -2.38 -4.01 6.74
CA SER A 29 -2.19 -3.70 8.16
C SER A 29 -2.83 -4.74 9.07
N HIS A 30 -4.07 -5.18 8.83
CA HIS A 30 -4.71 -6.20 9.67
C HIS A 30 -3.92 -7.51 9.71
N VAL A 31 -3.25 -7.87 8.61
CA VAL A 31 -2.43 -9.08 8.54
C VAL A 31 -1.07 -8.87 9.20
N ASP A 32 -0.47 -7.69 9.03
CA ASP A 32 0.82 -7.33 9.60
C ASP A 32 0.73 -7.17 11.13
N ASP A 33 -0.33 -6.54 11.63
CA ASP A 33 -0.60 -6.41 13.07
C ASP A 33 -0.77 -7.80 13.72
N LEU A 34 -1.50 -8.70 13.06
CA LEU A 34 -1.64 -10.07 13.52
C LEU A 34 -0.30 -10.82 13.45
N ALA A 35 0.50 -10.63 12.41
CA ALA A 35 1.81 -11.27 12.30
C ALA A 35 2.77 -10.81 13.42
N ALA A 36 2.77 -9.51 13.73
CA ALA A 36 3.55 -8.94 14.83
C ALA A 36 3.09 -9.49 16.17
N GLU A 37 1.78 -9.55 16.42
CA GLU A 37 1.22 -10.16 17.63
C GLU A 37 1.58 -11.64 17.76
N LEU A 38 1.54 -12.40 16.67
CA LEU A 38 1.94 -13.81 16.68
C LEU A 38 3.42 -13.96 17.07
N ALA A 39 4.28 -13.13 16.49
CA ALA A 39 5.71 -13.13 16.77
C ALA A 39 6.02 -12.76 18.23
N ASP A 40 5.33 -11.75 18.76
CA ASP A 40 5.47 -11.29 20.15
C ASP A 40 5.01 -12.35 21.16
N ARG A 41 3.85 -12.98 20.90
CA ARG A 41 3.23 -13.92 21.86
C ARG A 41 3.75 -15.34 21.78
N PHE A 42 4.10 -15.81 20.59
CA PHE A 42 4.43 -17.22 20.33
C PHE A 42 5.86 -17.41 19.80
N GLY A 43 6.61 -16.33 19.63
CA GLY A 43 7.97 -16.36 19.11
C GLY A 43 8.03 -16.46 17.57
N PRO A 44 9.20 -16.81 17.00
CA PRO A 44 9.44 -16.77 15.56
C PRO A 44 8.37 -17.50 14.74
N VAL A 45 7.86 -16.81 13.72
CA VAL A 45 6.78 -17.33 12.86
C VAL A 45 7.30 -18.51 12.02
N PRO A 46 6.73 -19.72 12.16
CA PRO A 46 7.11 -20.87 11.35
C PRO A 46 6.65 -20.70 9.89
N ASP A 47 7.32 -21.37 8.95
CA ASP A 47 6.99 -21.27 7.52
C ASP A 47 5.53 -21.60 7.20
N ALA A 48 4.93 -22.57 7.90
CA ALA A 48 3.52 -22.93 7.71
C ALA A 48 2.58 -21.76 8.04
N VAL A 49 2.92 -20.99 9.07
CA VAL A 49 2.17 -19.79 9.49
C VAL A 49 2.50 -18.62 8.56
N GLY A 50 3.76 -18.47 8.15
CA GLY A 50 4.18 -17.49 7.15
C GLY A 50 3.40 -17.64 5.84
N ARG A 51 3.23 -18.87 5.35
CA ARG A 51 2.39 -19.17 4.17
C ARG A 51 0.91 -18.85 4.40
N LEU A 52 0.39 -19.06 5.60
CA LEU A 52 -0.98 -18.70 5.96
C LEU A 52 -1.20 -17.18 5.91
N LEU A 53 -0.26 -16.41 6.47
CA LEU A 53 -0.25 -14.95 6.42
C LEU A 53 -0.11 -14.45 4.97
N ALA A 54 0.79 -15.04 4.18
CA ALA A 54 0.98 -14.68 2.77
C ALA A 54 -0.30 -14.91 1.94
N ARG A 55 -1.04 -16.00 2.20
CA ARG A 55 -2.35 -16.24 1.58
C ARG A 55 -3.39 -15.19 1.99
N ALA A 56 -3.39 -14.76 3.25
CA ALA A 56 -4.26 -13.68 3.71
C ALA A 56 -3.93 -12.35 3.01
N ARG A 57 -2.65 -11.97 2.90
CA ARG A 57 -2.19 -10.79 2.14
C ARG A 57 -2.60 -10.87 0.67
N LEU A 58 -2.43 -12.02 0.04
CA LEU A 58 -2.87 -12.23 -1.36
C LEU A 58 -4.37 -11.98 -1.53
N ARG A 59 -5.20 -12.50 -0.61
CA ARG A 59 -6.66 -12.27 -0.64
C ARG A 59 -6.99 -10.80 -0.49
N VAL A 60 -6.36 -10.12 0.47
CA VAL A 60 -6.56 -8.68 0.70
C VAL A 60 -6.17 -7.87 -0.53
N ALA A 61 -5.00 -8.12 -1.11
CA ALA A 61 -4.53 -7.45 -2.33
C ALA A 61 -5.48 -7.70 -3.51
N ALA A 62 -5.97 -8.93 -3.66
CA ALA A 62 -6.94 -9.28 -4.70
C ALA A 62 -8.22 -8.45 -4.56
N GLN A 63 -8.82 -8.42 -3.37
CA GLN A 63 -10.02 -7.64 -3.10
C GLN A 63 -9.80 -6.13 -3.33
N ALA A 64 -8.67 -5.58 -2.86
CA ALA A 64 -8.34 -4.17 -3.04
C ALA A 64 -8.07 -3.77 -4.50
N SER A 65 -7.72 -4.74 -5.35
CA SER A 65 -7.50 -4.55 -6.79
C SER A 65 -8.76 -4.70 -7.64
N GLY A 66 -9.85 -5.23 -7.07
CA GLY A 66 -11.09 -5.53 -7.80
C GLY A 66 -11.16 -6.95 -8.38
N VAL A 67 -10.29 -7.84 -7.91
CA VAL A 67 -10.35 -9.28 -8.21
C VAL A 67 -11.38 -9.93 -7.30
N ASP A 68 -12.40 -10.53 -7.90
CA ASP A 68 -13.48 -11.23 -7.22
C ASP A 68 -13.07 -12.65 -6.81
N SER A 69 -12.25 -13.32 -7.63
CA SER A 69 -11.75 -14.66 -7.31
C SER A 69 -10.47 -15.02 -8.06
N ILE A 70 -9.64 -15.86 -7.45
CA ILE A 70 -8.46 -16.48 -8.06
C ILE A 70 -8.59 -18.00 -7.90
N GLY A 71 -8.53 -18.72 -9.02
CA GLY A 71 -8.65 -20.18 -9.08
C GLY A 71 -7.52 -20.81 -9.90
N ARG A 72 -7.48 -22.15 -9.91
CA ARG A 72 -6.54 -22.92 -10.74
C ARG A 72 -7.33 -23.89 -11.60
N GLU A 73 -7.04 -23.91 -12.90
CA GLU A 73 -7.73 -24.75 -13.87
C GLU A 73 -6.73 -25.21 -14.94
N ALA A 74 -6.61 -26.52 -15.17
CA ALA A 74 -5.78 -27.11 -16.23
C ALA A 74 -4.35 -26.52 -16.36
N GLY A 75 -3.66 -26.28 -15.24
CA GLY A 75 -2.31 -25.69 -15.25
C GLY A 75 -2.27 -24.18 -15.53
N MET A 76 -3.39 -23.50 -15.38
CA MET A 76 -3.53 -22.05 -15.51
C MET A 76 -4.07 -21.47 -14.21
N VAL A 77 -3.80 -20.18 -13.98
CA VAL A 77 -4.52 -19.43 -12.95
C VAL A 77 -5.66 -18.66 -13.59
N VAL A 78 -6.87 -18.84 -13.06
CA VAL A 78 -8.07 -18.12 -13.48
C VAL A 78 -8.26 -16.95 -12.53
N ILE A 79 -8.37 -15.75 -13.08
CA ILE A 79 -8.60 -14.51 -12.34
C ILE A 79 -9.93 -13.94 -12.81
N ARG A 80 -10.86 -13.76 -11.87
CA ARG A 80 -12.11 -13.05 -12.11
C ARG A 80 -12.03 -11.65 -11.54
N HIS A 81 -12.36 -10.65 -12.33
CA HIS A 81 -12.17 -9.24 -11.99
C HIS A 81 -13.36 -8.45 -12.55
N HIS A 82 -13.90 -7.49 -11.80
CA HIS A 82 -15.08 -6.74 -12.26
C HIS A 82 -14.74 -5.52 -13.12
N ASP A 83 -13.50 -5.02 -13.08
CA ASP A 83 -12.99 -3.95 -13.95
C ASP A 83 -12.17 -4.46 -15.16
N LEU A 84 -12.80 -4.47 -16.33
CA LEU A 84 -12.17 -4.82 -17.61
C LEU A 84 -11.05 -3.85 -18.03
N ARG A 85 -11.18 -2.55 -17.76
CA ARG A 85 -10.18 -1.55 -18.18
C ARG A 85 -8.86 -1.84 -17.47
N ARG A 86 -8.94 -2.19 -16.19
CA ARG A 86 -7.79 -2.61 -15.40
C ARG A 86 -7.13 -3.85 -15.96
N MET A 87 -7.91 -4.87 -16.32
CA MET A 87 -7.39 -6.11 -16.92
C MET A 87 -6.69 -5.87 -18.26
N LYS A 88 -7.26 -5.02 -19.12
CA LYS A 88 -6.64 -4.61 -20.40
C LYS A 88 -5.32 -3.89 -20.16
N ALA A 89 -5.31 -2.93 -19.23
CA ALA A 89 -4.08 -2.22 -18.85
C ALA A 89 -2.99 -3.20 -18.37
N ILE A 90 -3.33 -4.15 -17.48
CA ILE A 90 -2.37 -5.17 -17.01
C ILE A 90 -1.83 -6.01 -18.18
N LYS A 91 -2.68 -6.42 -19.13
CA LYS A 91 -2.25 -7.18 -20.30
C LYS A 91 -1.33 -6.37 -21.22
N GLU A 92 -1.63 -5.09 -21.44
CA GLU A 92 -0.92 -4.21 -22.37
C GLU A 92 0.41 -3.68 -21.79
N THR A 93 0.42 -3.29 -20.52
CA THR A 93 1.58 -2.68 -19.85
C THR A 93 2.39 -3.67 -19.02
N GLY A 94 1.78 -4.80 -18.66
CA GLY A 94 2.39 -5.83 -17.82
C GLY A 94 3.65 -6.43 -18.43
N ARG A 95 4.59 -6.79 -17.55
CA ARG A 95 5.81 -7.52 -17.86
C ARG A 95 5.79 -8.89 -17.18
N GLY A 96 6.59 -9.83 -17.68
CA GLY A 96 6.67 -11.18 -17.11
C GLY A 96 5.31 -11.89 -17.16
N ALA A 97 4.86 -12.43 -16.01
CA ALA A 97 3.59 -13.13 -15.91
C ALA A 97 2.40 -12.23 -16.34
N ALA A 98 2.34 -10.97 -15.89
CA ALA A 98 1.25 -10.06 -16.20
C ALA A 98 1.05 -9.83 -17.71
N GLY A 99 2.15 -9.75 -18.49
CA GLY A 99 2.07 -9.60 -19.95
C GLY A 99 1.58 -10.86 -20.68
N ARG A 100 1.52 -12.02 -20.01
CA ARG A 100 0.98 -13.26 -20.57
C ARG A 100 -0.50 -13.45 -20.26
N LEU A 101 -1.13 -12.48 -19.60
CA LEU A 101 -2.54 -12.53 -19.24
C LEU A 101 -3.43 -12.64 -20.50
N ARG A 102 -4.26 -13.68 -20.54
CA ARG A 102 -5.21 -13.94 -21.62
C ARG A 102 -6.61 -13.59 -21.16
N LEU A 103 -7.18 -12.50 -21.68
CA LEU A 103 -8.58 -12.15 -21.44
C LEU A 103 -9.46 -13.10 -22.24
N VAL A 104 -10.37 -13.80 -21.58
CA VAL A 104 -11.35 -14.69 -22.22
C VAL A 104 -12.68 -13.98 -22.40
N ASP A 105 -13.08 -13.20 -21.41
CA ASP A 105 -14.25 -12.34 -21.45
C ASP A 105 -14.00 -11.07 -20.61
N ASP A 106 -15.04 -10.26 -20.43
CA ASP A 106 -14.96 -8.98 -19.72
C ASP A 106 -14.69 -9.11 -18.21
N ARG A 107 -14.79 -10.32 -17.66
CA ARG A 107 -14.63 -10.63 -16.24
C ARG A 107 -13.60 -11.69 -15.95
N THR A 108 -13.15 -12.45 -16.94
CA THR A 108 -12.32 -13.64 -16.75
C THR A 108 -11.03 -13.54 -17.54
N ALA A 109 -9.90 -13.73 -16.86
CA ALA A 109 -8.62 -13.90 -17.50
C ALA A 109 -7.88 -15.14 -17.02
N TYR A 110 -7.14 -15.75 -17.93
CA TYR A 110 -6.24 -16.85 -17.67
C TYR A 110 -4.81 -16.37 -17.69
N LEU A 111 -4.07 -16.77 -16.68
CA LEU A 111 -2.65 -16.53 -16.56
C LEU A 111 -1.92 -17.86 -16.71
N PRO A 112 -1.26 -18.10 -17.85
CA PRO A 112 -0.38 -19.25 -18.00
C PRO A 112 0.82 -19.08 -17.09
N LEU A 113 0.98 -20.02 -16.16
CA LEU A 113 2.14 -20.12 -15.29
C LEU A 113 2.87 -21.42 -15.59
N ASP A 114 4.19 -21.37 -15.43
CA ASP A 114 5.02 -22.56 -15.53
C ASP A 114 4.61 -23.57 -14.44
N PRO A 115 4.60 -24.89 -14.73
CA PRO A 115 4.28 -25.92 -13.73
C PRO A 115 5.12 -25.82 -12.45
N SER A 116 6.38 -25.41 -12.55
CA SER A 116 7.25 -25.19 -11.38
C SER A 116 6.75 -24.05 -10.48
N VAL A 117 6.27 -22.96 -11.09
CA VAL A 117 5.68 -21.81 -10.38
C VAL A 117 4.36 -22.21 -9.73
N LEU A 118 3.59 -23.06 -10.40
CA LEU A 118 2.34 -23.60 -9.87
C LEU A 118 2.56 -24.55 -8.70
N ALA A 119 3.63 -25.36 -8.74
CA ALA A 119 3.98 -26.29 -7.67
C ALA A 119 4.47 -25.57 -6.41
N ASN A 120 5.07 -24.38 -6.56
CA ASN A 120 5.61 -23.60 -5.46
C ASN A 120 4.64 -22.47 -5.02
N PRO A 121 4.05 -22.54 -3.81
CA PRO A 121 3.14 -21.52 -3.31
C PRO A 121 3.74 -20.11 -3.24
N GLU A 122 5.03 -19.97 -2.94
CA GLU A 122 5.70 -18.67 -2.85
C GLU A 122 5.88 -18.04 -4.23
N SER A 123 6.32 -18.84 -5.20
CA SER A 123 6.45 -18.39 -6.58
C SER A 123 5.08 -18.02 -7.18
N LEU A 124 4.03 -18.77 -6.85
CA LEU A 124 2.65 -18.46 -7.24
C LEU A 124 2.18 -17.13 -6.64
N ILE A 125 2.39 -16.92 -5.33
CA ILE A 125 2.03 -15.67 -4.66
C ILE A 125 2.80 -14.50 -5.28
N ALA A 126 4.09 -14.66 -5.57
CA ALA A 126 4.90 -13.64 -6.22
C ALA A 126 4.39 -13.29 -7.62
N ALA A 127 4.03 -14.30 -8.43
CA ALA A 127 3.48 -14.11 -9.77
C ALA A 127 2.14 -13.37 -9.72
N LEU A 128 1.26 -13.74 -8.80
CA LEU A 128 -0.02 -13.06 -8.60
C LEU A 128 0.17 -11.64 -8.06
N GLY A 129 1.15 -11.41 -7.18
CA GLY A 129 1.48 -10.08 -6.69
C GLY A 129 1.86 -9.09 -7.80
N VAL A 130 2.42 -9.55 -8.93
CA VAL A 130 2.66 -8.69 -10.10
C VAL A 130 1.35 -8.25 -10.77
N VAL A 131 0.37 -9.15 -10.85
CA VAL A 131 -0.94 -8.87 -11.45
C VAL A 131 -1.80 -7.98 -10.54
N LEU A 132 -1.74 -8.23 -9.23
CA LEU A 132 -2.53 -7.52 -8.21
C LEU A 132 -1.91 -6.19 -7.79
N ARG A 133 -0.65 -5.93 -8.15
CA ARG A 133 0.03 -4.68 -7.84
C ARG A 133 -0.78 -3.52 -8.41
N ARG A 134 -1.30 -2.65 -7.54
CA ARG A 134 -1.79 -1.33 -7.96
C ARG A 134 -0.65 -0.62 -8.67
N GLU A 135 -0.96 0.06 -9.77
CA GLU A 135 -0.13 1.21 -10.16
C GLU A 135 -0.22 2.16 -8.98
N THR A 136 0.84 2.18 -8.17
CA THR A 136 0.99 3.19 -7.14
C THR A 136 1.11 4.52 -7.87
N LYS A 137 0.01 5.26 -8.01
CA LYS A 137 0.14 6.71 -7.83
C LYS A 137 0.80 6.86 -6.46
N PRO A 138 1.96 7.53 -6.35
CA PRO A 138 2.66 7.62 -5.07
C PRO A 138 1.69 8.22 -4.07
N SER A 139 1.23 7.38 -3.14
CA SER A 139 0.47 7.87 -2.00
C SER A 139 1.48 8.64 -1.18
N ASN A 140 1.15 9.90 -0.97
CA ASN A 140 1.92 10.88 -0.24
C ASN A 140 2.25 10.34 1.16
N THR A 141 3.40 9.69 1.31
CA THR A 141 4.03 9.54 2.62
C THR A 141 4.39 10.95 3.06
N PRO A 142 3.82 11.47 4.16
CA PRO A 142 4.37 12.67 4.76
C PRO A 142 5.82 12.33 5.09
N ARG A 143 6.76 13.05 4.46
CA ARG A 143 8.17 13.00 4.87
C ARG A 143 8.23 13.15 6.40
N PRO A 144 9.14 12.47 7.10
CA PRO A 144 9.42 12.80 8.48
C PRO A 144 9.65 14.30 8.56
N LYS A 145 8.99 14.99 9.50
CA LYS A 145 9.26 16.40 9.75
C LYS A 145 10.74 16.52 10.11
N GLU A 146 11.51 17.07 9.19
CA GLU A 146 12.88 17.53 9.43
C GLU A 146 12.87 18.39 10.71
N PRO A 147 13.82 18.21 11.65
CA PRO A 147 13.85 19.02 12.85
C PRO A 147 13.92 20.49 12.44
N GLN A 148 12.93 21.27 12.87
CA GLN A 148 12.81 22.70 12.60
C GLN A 148 14.05 23.41 13.18
N SER A 149 15.00 23.73 12.31
CA SER A 149 15.98 24.78 12.59
C SER A 149 15.28 26.13 12.52
N ASP A 150 15.41 26.89 13.60
CA ASP A 150 14.95 28.27 13.79
C ASP A 150 14.98 29.11 12.51
N LYS A 151 13.81 29.53 12.04
CA LYS A 151 13.72 30.71 11.17
C LYS A 151 13.57 31.93 12.07
N PRO A 152 14.42 32.96 11.93
CA PRO A 152 14.32 34.16 12.74
C PRO A 152 12.99 34.86 12.50
N VAL A 153 12.32 35.20 13.59
CA VAL A 153 11.07 35.98 13.62
C VAL A 153 11.33 37.34 12.97
N PRO A 154 10.52 37.79 11.99
CA PRO A 154 10.66 39.13 11.42
C PRO A 154 10.33 40.19 12.48
N PRO A 155 11.05 41.33 12.52
CA PRO A 155 10.79 42.37 13.52
C PRO A 155 9.38 42.98 13.34
N PRO A 156 8.72 43.36 14.45
CA PRO A 156 7.38 43.97 14.39
C PRO A 156 7.41 45.34 13.69
N SER A 157 6.34 45.64 12.95
CA SER A 157 6.15 46.91 12.26
C SER A 157 6.21 48.11 13.22
N PRO A 158 6.81 49.24 12.82
CA PRO A 158 6.91 50.43 13.68
C PRO A 158 5.53 51.06 13.93
N PRO A 159 5.31 51.69 15.11
CA PRO A 159 4.05 52.34 15.44
C PRO A 159 3.78 53.56 14.54
N PRO A 160 2.50 53.93 14.31
CA PRO A 160 2.16 55.07 13.46
C PRO A 160 2.65 56.40 14.06
N THR A 161 3.25 57.23 13.21
CA THR A 161 3.79 58.54 13.58
C THR A 161 2.68 59.50 14.02
N PRO A 162 2.82 60.21 15.16
CA PRO A 162 1.85 61.23 15.55
C PRO A 162 1.89 62.43 14.60
N ARG A 163 0.70 62.93 14.23
CA ARG A 163 0.51 64.15 13.43
C ARG A 163 1.07 65.36 14.20
N GLN A 164 2.11 66.01 13.67
CA GLN A 164 2.52 67.33 14.15
C GLN A 164 1.65 68.44 13.52
N PRO A 165 1.26 69.48 14.28
CA PRO A 165 0.53 70.62 13.73
C PRO A 165 1.41 71.57 12.92
N LEU A 166 0.77 72.21 11.94
CA LEU A 166 1.29 73.17 10.98
C LEU A 166 1.94 74.39 11.67
N ALA A 167 3.24 74.58 11.47
CA ALA A 167 3.93 75.83 11.81
C ALA A 167 4.63 76.39 10.57
N ALA A 168 4.49 77.70 10.42
CA ALA A 168 4.69 78.46 9.21
C ALA A 168 6.15 78.88 8.96
N ARG A 169 6.35 79.35 7.73
CA ARG A 169 7.17 80.53 7.34
C ARG A 169 8.68 80.34 7.08
N ILE A 170 9.01 80.75 5.84
CA ILE A 170 10.06 81.73 5.45
C ILE A 170 11.36 81.19 4.81
N LYS A 171 11.35 81.33 3.47
CA LYS A 171 12.25 82.09 2.58
C LYS A 171 13.67 81.59 2.21
N ARG A 172 13.97 81.97 0.95
CA ARG A 172 15.26 82.27 0.26
C ARG A 172 15.89 81.06 -0.44
N SER A 173 15.81 81.00 -1.78
CA SER A 173 16.73 81.63 -2.78
C SER A 173 18.12 81.00 -2.72
N ARG A 174 18.77 80.46 -3.77
CA ARG A 174 18.98 80.84 -5.18
C ARG A 174 19.34 79.52 -5.93
N GLY A 175 19.03 79.31 -7.23
CA GLY A 175 19.87 79.71 -8.39
C GLY A 175 21.34 79.33 -8.16
N GLY A 176 22.01 78.46 -8.90
CA GLY A 176 21.94 78.07 -10.32
C GLY A 176 23.40 77.99 -10.80
N SER A 177 23.75 76.90 -11.50
CA SER A 177 25.03 76.63 -12.18
C SER A 177 26.31 76.50 -11.35
#